data_AF-A0A947J6J2-F1
#
_entry.id   AF-A0A947J6J2-F1
#
_cell.length_a   1.000
_cell.length_b   1.000
_cell.length_c   1.000
_cell.angle_alpha   90.00
_cell.angle_beta   90.00
_cell.angle_gamma   90.00
#
_symmetry.space_group_name_H-M   'P 1'
#
loop_
_entity.id
_entity.type
_entity.pdbx_description
1 polymer ?
#
loop_
_entity_poly.entity_id
_entity_poly.type
_entity_poly.pdbx_seq_one_letter_code
_entity_poly.pdbx_strand_id
1 'polypeptide(L)'
;MDDLTQEENEKQGKAVYEIGVWCQACEHHIGELDDDYHKEEFDKLIKKCKNLLSGLSDPFYAGAGRHSIINVLVKAGLINEAGYLLAEVKETFIREAILEDNPSLP
;
A
#
# COMPACT_ATOMS: atom_id res chain seq x y z
N MET A 1 13.61 18.45 -8.19
CA MET A 1 13.50 17.33 -7.23
C MET A 1 14.93 16.92 -7.01
N ASP A 2 15.46 17.15 -5.81
CA ASP A 2 16.84 16.79 -5.53
C ASP A 2 16.93 15.26 -5.50
N ASP A 3 17.97 14.72 -6.12
CA ASP A 3 18.21 13.28 -6.11
C ASP A 3 18.46 12.82 -4.68
N LEU A 4 17.80 11.74 -4.27
CA LEU A 4 18.01 11.11 -2.98
C LEU A 4 19.46 10.66 -2.83
N THR A 5 20.01 10.79 -1.62
CA THR A 5 21.28 10.13 -1.30
C THR A 5 21.13 8.61 -1.39
N GLN A 6 22.25 7.89 -1.48
CA GLN A 6 22.22 6.42 -1.48
C GLN A 6 21.54 5.87 -0.22
N GLU A 7 21.84 6.45 0.95
CA GLU A 7 21.24 6.04 2.23
C GLU A 7 19.72 6.25 2.24
N GLU A 8 19.23 7.37 1.69
CA GLU A 8 17.79 7.63 1.59
C GLU A 8 17.11 6.69 0.60
N ASN A 9 17.75 6.37 -0.53
CA ASN A 9 17.26 5.37 -1.48
C ASN A 9 17.14 3.99 -0.82
N GLU A 10 18.16 3.54 -0.09
CA GLU A 10 18.16 2.25 0.61
C GLU A 10 17.08 2.20 1.69
N LYS A 11 16.94 3.28 2.47
CA LYS A 11 15.91 3.38 3.52
C LYS A 11 14.50 3.32 2.94
N GLN A 12 14.23 4.07 1.87
CA GLN A 12 12.90 4.09 1.24
C GLN A 12 12.60 2.78 0.51
N GLY A 13 13.59 2.20 -0.19
CA GLY A 13 13.45 0.88 -0.79
C GLY A 13 13.15 -0.22 0.23
N LYS A 14 13.82 -0.20 1.38
CA LYS A 14 13.55 -1.14 2.47
C LYS A 14 12.12 -0.98 3.02
N ALA A 15 11.65 0.25 3.22
CA ALA A 15 10.29 0.50 3.68
C ALA A 15 9.24 0.00 2.66
N VAL A 16 9.45 0.19 1.36
CA VAL A 16 8.57 -0.37 0.32
C VAL A 16 8.58 -1.90 0.34
N TYR A 17 9.76 -2.52 0.50
CA TYR A 17 9.86 -3.98 0.64
C TYR A 17 9.07 -4.49 1.87
N GLU A 18 9.21 -3.84 3.03
CA GLU A 18 8.48 -4.20 4.23
C GLU A 18 6.96 -4.03 4.06
N ILE A 19 6.50 -2.97 3.38
CA ILE A 19 5.09 -2.80 3.02
C ILE A 19 4.61 -4.00 2.21
N GLY A 20 5.37 -4.44 1.20
CA GLY A 20 5.04 -5.61 0.38
C GLY A 20 4.89 -6.89 1.20
N VAL A 21 5.83 -7.14 2.13
CA VAL A 21 5.77 -8.30 3.04
C VAL A 21 4.52 -8.27 3.93
N TRP A 22 4.20 -7.12 4.51
CA TRP A 22 3.00 -7.00 5.36
C TRP A 22 1.71 -7.08 4.56
N CYS A 23 1.68 -6.56 3.33
CA CYS A 23 0.55 -6.71 2.42
C CYS A 23 0.31 -8.17 2.07
N GLN A 24 1.36 -8.94 1.78
CA GLN A 24 1.24 -10.39 1.57
C GLN A 24 0.71 -11.10 2.82
N ALA A 25 1.13 -10.68 4.02
CA ALA A 25 0.59 -11.23 5.26
C ALA A 25 -0.91 -10.93 5.44
N CYS A 26 -1.37 -9.74 5.03
CA CYS A 26 -2.80 -9.41 5.05
C CYS A 26 -3.64 -10.38 4.20
N GLU A 27 -3.11 -10.86 3.07
CA GLU A 27 -3.87 -11.74 2.17
C GLU A 27 -4.33 -13.04 2.86
N HIS A 28 -3.62 -13.51 3.89
CA HIS A 28 -4.03 -14.68 4.67
C HIS A 28 -5.29 -14.45 5.52
N HIS A 29 -5.65 -13.21 5.80
CA HIS A 29 -6.81 -12.87 6.64
C HIS A 29 -8.04 -12.46 5.83
N ILE A 30 -7.88 -12.12 4.54
CA ILE A 30 -8.95 -11.55 3.71
C ILE A 30 -10.18 -12.47 3.61
N GLY A 31 -9.97 -13.79 3.54
CA GLY A 31 -11.06 -14.76 3.37
C GLY A 31 -11.98 -14.90 4.58
N GLU A 32 -11.58 -14.38 5.74
CA GLU A 32 -12.23 -14.60 7.05
C GLU A 32 -12.42 -13.27 7.81
N LEU A 33 -12.56 -12.14 7.10
CA LEU A 33 -12.72 -10.82 7.74
C LEU A 33 -14.04 -10.64 8.52
N ASP A 34 -14.96 -11.59 8.43
CA ASP A 34 -16.16 -11.68 9.27
C ASP A 34 -15.86 -12.24 10.67
N ASP A 35 -14.72 -12.93 10.85
CA ASP A 35 -14.17 -13.30 12.15
C ASP A 35 -13.38 -12.15 12.78
N ASP A 36 -13.68 -11.86 14.05
CA ASP A 36 -13.10 -10.74 14.79
C ASP A 36 -11.57 -10.83 14.89
N TYR A 37 -11.00 -12.04 15.03
CA TYR A 37 -9.55 -12.21 15.14
C TYR A 37 -8.86 -11.91 13.80
N HIS A 38 -9.39 -12.43 12.70
CA HIS A 38 -8.83 -12.19 11.36
C HIS A 38 -8.95 -10.71 10.96
N LYS A 39 -10.07 -10.08 11.31
CA LYS A 39 -10.26 -8.64 11.12
C LYS A 39 -9.26 -7.80 11.93
N GLU A 40 -9.07 -8.10 13.21
CA GLU A 40 -8.12 -7.38 14.06
C GLU A 40 -6.67 -7.50 13.56
N GLU A 41 -6.25 -8.71 13.16
CA GLU A 41 -4.90 -8.91 12.59
C GLU A 41 -4.75 -8.21 11.24
N PHE A 42 -5.76 -8.25 10.36
CA PHE A 42 -5.75 -7.50 9.11
C PHE A 42 -5.59 -5.99 9.35
N ASP A 43 -6.41 -5.41 10.23
CA ASP A 43 -6.36 -3.97 10.56
C ASP A 43 -5.00 -3.57 11.14
N LYS A 44 -4.43 -4.41 12.00
CA LYS A 44 -3.09 -4.20 12.57
C LYS A 44 -1.99 -4.24 11.52
N LEU A 45 -2.06 -5.15 10.55
CA LEU A 45 -1.09 -5.24 9.47
C LEU A 45 -1.22 -4.06 8.50
N ILE A 46 -2.43 -3.69 8.10
CA ILE A 46 -2.67 -2.48 7.29
C ILE A 46 -2.17 -1.22 7.99
N LYS A 47 -2.38 -1.11 9.31
CA LYS A 47 -1.85 0.01 10.11
C LYS A 47 -0.32 0.06 10.08
N LYS A 48 0.38 -1.09 10.11
CA LYS A 48 1.84 -1.14 9.94
C LYS A 48 2.25 -0.63 8.56
N CYS A 49 1.57 -1.08 7.50
CA CYS A 49 1.85 -0.61 6.14
C CYS A 49 1.70 0.92 6.02
N LYS A 50 0.60 1.48 6.56
CA LYS A 50 0.35 2.94 6.56
C LYS A 50 1.39 3.72 7.35
N ASN A 51 1.87 3.17 8.48
CA ASN A 51 2.92 3.80 9.27
C ASN A 51 4.28 3.80 8.54
N LEU A 52 4.58 2.75 7.78
CA LEU A 52 5.77 2.74 6.92
C LEU A 52 5.62 3.73 5.75
N LEU A 53 4.43 3.75 5.13
CA LEU A 53 4.11 4.65 4.03
C LEU A 53 4.27 6.12 4.41
N SER A 54 3.86 6.52 5.62
CA SER A 54 4.00 7.91 6.08
C SER A 54 5.46 8.36 6.27
N GLY A 55 6.39 7.41 6.34
CA GLY A 55 7.83 7.67 6.37
C GLY A 55 8.48 7.82 4.99
N LEU A 56 7.75 7.58 3.90
CA LEU A 56 8.24 7.72 2.53
C LEU A 56 8.04 9.16 2.06
N SER A 57 9.15 9.87 1.85
CA SER A 57 9.15 11.26 1.40
C SER A 57 9.19 11.39 -0.11
N ASP A 58 9.81 10.41 -0.78
CA ASP A 58 9.93 10.39 -2.22
C ASP A 58 8.63 9.91 -2.87
N PRO A 59 8.05 10.69 -3.78
CA PRO A 59 6.81 10.36 -4.45
C PRO A 59 6.82 8.99 -5.16
N PHE A 60 7.92 8.59 -5.81
CA PHE A 60 8.01 7.29 -6.48
C PHE A 60 7.90 6.14 -5.47
N TYR A 61 8.69 6.17 -4.40
CA TYR A 61 8.64 5.15 -3.36
C TYR A 61 7.28 5.14 -2.64
N ALA A 62 6.73 6.32 -2.34
CA ALA A 62 5.41 6.44 -1.72
C ALA A 62 4.28 5.93 -2.63
N GLY A 63 4.40 6.13 -3.95
CA GLY A 63 3.50 5.56 -4.96
C GLY A 63 3.59 4.03 -5.00
N ALA A 64 4.81 3.48 -5.05
CA ALA A 64 5.02 2.03 -5.04
C ALA A 64 4.47 1.36 -3.76
N GLY A 65 4.69 1.99 -2.59
CA GLY A 65 4.10 1.53 -1.33
C GLY A 65 2.57 1.58 -1.34
N ARG A 66 1.97 2.66 -1.87
CA ARG A 66 0.51 2.78 -2.04
C ARG A 66 -0.05 1.69 -2.93
N HIS A 67 0.62 1.35 -4.04
CA HIS A 67 0.17 0.31 -4.97
C HIS A 67 -0.05 -1.03 -4.25
N SER A 68 0.92 -1.47 -3.45
CA SER A 68 0.80 -2.72 -2.68
C SER A 68 -0.38 -2.68 -1.70
N ILE A 69 -0.56 -1.57 -0.97
CA ILE A 69 -1.65 -1.42 0.00
C ILE A 69 -3.01 -1.39 -0.72
N ILE A 70 -3.12 -0.66 -1.83
CA ILE A 70 -4.34 -0.56 -2.63
C ILE A 70 -4.77 -1.94 -3.12
N ASN A 71 -3.87 -2.75 -3.66
CA ASN A 71 -4.18 -4.10 -4.13
C ASN A 71 -4.80 -4.97 -3.01
N VAL A 72 -4.25 -4.88 -1.80
CA VAL A 72 -4.79 -5.62 -0.64
C VAL A 72 -6.14 -5.08 -0.21
N LEU A 73 -6.32 -3.77 -0.15
CA LEU A 73 -7.60 -3.16 0.21
C LEU A 73 -8.70 -3.52 -0.80
N VAL A 74 -8.39 -3.55 -2.09
CA VAL A 74 -9.34 -3.97 -3.13
C VAL A 74 -9.70 -5.44 -2.98
N LYS A 75 -8.72 -6.33 -2.78
CA LYS A 75 -8.97 -7.75 -2.49
C LYS A 75 -9.84 -7.96 -1.25
N ALA A 76 -9.69 -7.10 -0.24
CA ALA A 76 -10.50 -7.09 0.98
C ALA A 76 -11.89 -6.45 0.81
N GLY A 77 -12.24 -5.95 -0.38
CA GLY A 77 -13.51 -5.26 -0.63
C GLY A 77 -13.58 -3.83 -0.07
N LEU A 78 -12.47 -3.27 0.41
CA LEU A 78 -12.37 -1.94 1.01
C LEU A 78 -12.17 -0.84 -0.06
N ILE A 79 -13.06 -0.81 -1.06
CA ILE A 79 -12.93 0.01 -2.27
C ILE A 79 -12.82 1.51 -1.97
N ASN A 80 -13.59 2.02 -1.02
CA ASN A 80 -13.54 3.44 -0.65
C ASN A 80 -12.17 3.84 -0.09
N GLU A 81 -11.59 2.99 0.75
CA GLU A 81 -10.28 3.24 1.35
C GLU A 81 -9.17 3.16 0.30
N ALA A 82 -9.24 2.17 -0.59
CA ALA A 82 -8.36 2.05 -1.73
C ALA A 82 -8.42 3.29 -2.64
N GLY A 83 -9.63 3.81 -2.91
CA GLY A 83 -9.83 5.03 -3.70
C GLY A 83 -9.22 6.28 -3.07
N TYR A 84 -9.32 6.42 -1.73
CA TYR A 84 -8.64 7.52 -1.03
C TYR A 84 -7.12 7.43 -1.16
N LEU A 85 -6.53 6.24 -1.03
CA LEU A 85 -5.09 6.06 -1.23
C LEU A 85 -4.68 6.34 -2.68
N LEU A 86 -5.48 5.91 -3.65
CA LEU A 86 -5.22 6.15 -5.08
C LEU A 86 -5.17 7.66 -5.39
N ALA A 87 -6.05 8.46 -4.78
CA ALA A 87 -6.08 9.91 -4.97
C ALA A 87 -4.81 10.63 -4.50
N GLU A 88 -4.01 10.00 -3.63
CA GLU A 88 -2.75 10.54 -3.13
C GLU A 88 -1.52 10.14 -3.98
N VAL A 89 -1.69 9.28 -4.99
CA VAL A 89 -0.61 8.87 -5.89
C VAL A 89 -0.31 10.01 -6.88
N LYS A 90 0.93 10.52 -6.86
CA LYS A 90 1.34 11.68 -7.67
C LYS A 90 1.82 11.26 -9.07
N GLU A 91 2.38 10.06 -9.17
CA GLU A 91 3.02 9.52 -10.36
C GLU A 91 1.95 8.94 -11.28
N THR A 92 1.76 9.56 -12.45
CA THR A 92 0.75 9.13 -13.42
C THR A 92 0.92 7.66 -13.82
N PHE A 93 2.15 7.22 -14.09
CA PHE A 93 2.40 5.83 -14.51
C PHE A 93 2.12 4.81 -13.39
N ILE A 94 2.36 5.16 -12.12
CA ILE A 94 2.01 4.29 -10.99
C ILE A 94 0.50 4.25 -10.83
N ARG A 95 -0.17 5.41 -10.93
CA ARG A 95 -1.63 5.49 -10.88
C ARG A 95 -2.29 4.66 -11.98
N GLU A 96 -1.77 4.71 -13.20
CA GLU A 96 -2.23 3.90 -14.33
C GLU A 96 -2.04 2.41 -14.07
N ALA A 97 -0.87 1.99 -13.57
CA ALA A 97 -0.62 0.59 -13.20
C ALA A 97 -1.58 0.10 -12.11
N ILE A 98 -1.87 0.93 -11.09
CA ILE A 98 -2.85 0.58 -10.04
C ILE A 98 -4.24 0.39 -10.64
N LEU A 99 -4.67 1.25 -11.56
CA LEU A 99 -5.97 1.16 -12.21
C LEU A 99 -6.07 -0.05 -13.16
N GLU A 100 -4.98 -0.41 -13.83
CA GLU A 100 -4.88 -1.62 -14.64
C GLU A 100 -5.07 -2.88 -13.77
N ASP A 101 -4.41 -2.94 -12.62
CA ASP A 101 -4.53 -4.03 -11.66
C ASP A 101 -5.91 -4.07 -10.96
N ASN A 102 -6.56 -2.91 -10.80
CA ASN A 102 -7.79 -2.75 -10.02
C ASN A 102 -8.86 -1.94 -10.79
N PRO A 103 -9.45 -2.52 -11.86
CA PRO A 103 -10.40 -1.81 -12.72
C PRO A 103 -11.72 -1.42 -12.02
N SER A 104 -11.94 -1.88 -10.78
CA SER A 104 -13.09 -1.50 -9.94
C SER A 104 -12.90 -0.16 -9.21
N LEU A 105 -11.71 0.43 -9.24
CA LEU A 105 -11.44 1.72 -8.62
C LEU A 105 -11.91 2.89 -9.52
N PRO A 106 -12.41 3.99 -8.92
CA PRO A 106 -12.90 5.16 -9.64
C PRO A 106 -11.80 6.06 -10.22
#